data_AF-A0A1Q7ZS29-F1
#
_entry.id   AF-A0A1Q7ZS29-F1
#
_cell.length_a   1.000
_cell.length_b   1.000
_cell.length_c   1.000
_cell.angle_alpha   90.00
_cell.angle_beta   90.00
_cell.angle_gamma   90.00
#
_symmetry.space_group_name_H-M   'P 1'
#
loop_
_entity.id
_entity.type
_entity.pdbx_description
1 polymer ?
#
loop_
_entity_poly.entity_id
_entity_poly.type
_entity_poly.pdbx_seq_one_letter_code
_entity_poly.pdbx_strand_id
1 'polypeptide(L)' 'MTRLSFELVDPNSGEGASAEAVVDQKLIEDLNSYRSQGSTGKAFLIWIDTVKGEVSWQLRKIPDPFE' A
#
# COMPACT_ATOMS: atom_id res chain seq x y z
N MET A 1 14.91 -4.19 9.09
CA MET A 1 13.45 -4.15 9.06
C MET A 1 13.03 -2.75 9.46
N THR A 2 12.23 -2.08 8.63
CA THR A 2 11.72 -0.74 8.90
C THR A 2 10.28 -0.86 9.38
N ARG A 3 9.97 -0.30 10.55
CA ARG A 3 8.57 -0.16 11.00
C ARG A 3 8.04 1.17 10.49
N LEU A 4 6.88 1.13 9.84
CA LEU A 4 6.16 2.34 9.42
C LEU A 4 4.82 2.40 10.15
N SER A 5 4.43 3.62 10.51
CA SER A 5 3.08 3.92 10.99
C SER A 5 2.21 4.25 9.77
N PHE A 6 1.10 3.53 9.64
CA PHE A 6 0.10 3.78 8.62
C PHE A 6 -1.09 4.47 9.26
N GLU A 7 -1.47 5.62 8.74
CA GLU A 7 -2.76 6.23 9.02
C GLU A 7 -3.80 5.60 8.10
N LEU A 8 -4.69 4.80 8.68
CA LEU A 8 -5.83 4.21 8.00
C LEU A 8 -7.01 5.17 8.17
N VAL A 9 -7.57 5.63 7.06
CA VAL A 9 -8.76 6.49 7.07
C VAL A 9 -9.91 5.71 6.47
N ASP A 10 -11.01 5.59 7.22
CA ASP A 10 -12.25 5.07 6.67
C ASP A 10 -12.79 6.08 5.64
N PRO A 11 -12.94 5.68 4.36
CA PRO A 11 -13.36 6.60 3.30
C PRO A 11 -14.82 7.06 3.41
N ASN A 12 -15.66 6.39 4.21
CA ASN A 12 -17.08 6.69 4.38
C ASN A 12 -17.35 7.55 5.63
N SER A 13 -16.60 7.33 6.72
CA SER A 13 -16.79 8.07 7.97
C SER A 13 -15.74 9.16 8.22
N GLY A 14 -14.59 9.08 7.55
CA GLY A 14 -13.44 9.94 7.81
C GLY A 14 -12.74 9.66 9.15
N GLU A 15 -13.21 8.66 9.91
CA GLU A 15 -12.54 8.23 11.14
C GLU A 15 -11.21 7.55 10.80
N GLY A 16 -10.20 7.85 11.61
CA GLY A 16 -8.84 7.36 11.43
C GLY A 16 -8.45 6.34 12.50
N ALA A 17 -7.66 5.35 12.10
CA ALA A 17 -6.92 4.49 13.01
C ALA A 17 -5.45 4.43 12.56
N SER A 18 -4.52 4.36 13.51
CA SER A 18 -3.11 4.16 13.21
C SER A 18 -2.71 2.70 13.40
N ALA A 19 -1.90 2.18 12.48
CA ALA A 19 -1.37 0.83 12.55
C ALA A 19 0.14 0.85 12.35
N GLU A 20 0.89 0.31 13.31
CA GLU A 20 2.30 0.03 13.14
C GLU A 20 2.49 -1.35 12.51
N ALA A 21 3.24 -1.41 11.40
CA ALA A 21 3.57 -2.68 10.79
C ALA A 21 5.01 -2.71 10.29
N VAL A 22 5.59 -3.91 10.27
CA VAL A 22 6.90 -4.13 9.66
C VAL A 22 6.73 -4.10 8.14
N VAL A 23 7.55 -3.29 7.49
CA VAL A 23 7.49 -3.06 6.05
C VAL A 23 8.76 -3.56 5.39
N ASP A 24 8.58 -4.27 4.28
CA ASP A 24 9.66 -4.66 3.38
C ASP A 24 10.27 -3.41 2.73
N GLN A 25 11.61 -3.29 2.75
CA GLN A 25 12.31 -2.17 2.12
C GLN A 25 12.02 -2.08 0.63
N LYS A 26 11.80 -3.21 -0.04
CA LYS A 26 11.42 -3.26 -1.45
C LYS A 26 10.08 -2.59 -1.72
N LEU A 27 9.11 -2.67 -0.80
CA LEU A 27 7.84 -1.95 -0.93
C LEU A 27 8.08 -0.43 -0.94
N ILE A 28 8.95 0.05 -0.06
CA ILE A 28 9.25 1.49 0.05
C ILE A 28 9.90 2.00 -1.24
N GLU A 29 10.88 1.25 -1.76
CA GLU A 29 11.56 1.58 -3.02
C GLU A 29 10.58 1.57 -4.21
N ASP A 30 9.74 0.54 -4.31
CA ASP A 30 8.76 0.42 -5.38
C ASP A 30 7.67 1.51 -5.28
N LEU A 31 7.22 1.89 -4.08
CA LEU A 31 6.29 3.02 -3.87
C LEU A 31 6.89 4.37 -4.26
N ASN A 32 8.14 4.62 -3.87
CA ASN A 32 8.84 5.86 -4.24
C ASN A 32 9.05 5.96 -5.75
N SER A 33 9.45 4.85 -6.38
CA SER A 33 9.59 4.75 -7.83
C SER A 33 8.24 4.98 -8.52
N TYR A 34 7.18 4.32 -8.06
CA TYR A 34 5.84 4.45 -8.62
C TYR A 34 5.31 5.88 -8.60
N ARG A 35 5.51 6.60 -7.48
CA ARG A 35 5.10 8.01 -7.36
C ARG A 35 5.76 8.92 -8.41
N SER A 36 6.94 8.55 -8.91
CA SER A 36 7.67 9.31 -9.92
C SER A 36 7.29 8.99 -11.37
N GLN A 37 6.53 7.91 -11.62
CA GLN A 37 6.30 7.36 -12.96
C GLN A 37 5.02 7.84 -13.67
N GLY A 38 4.20 8.69 -13.04
CA GLY A 38 2.91 9.11 -13.62
C GLY A 38 1.87 7.98 -13.65
N SER A 39 0.87 8.06 -14.53
CA SER A 39 -0.15 7.00 -14.64
C SER A 39 0.44 5.75 -15.31
N THR A 40 0.52 4.64 -14.58
CA THR A 40 1.17 3.41 -15.06
C THR A 40 0.20 2.29 -15.43
N GLY A 41 -1.12 2.49 -15.26
CA GLY A 41 -2.14 1.44 -15.40
C GLY A 41 -1.99 0.30 -14.40
N LYS A 42 -1.28 0.53 -13.28
CA LYS A 42 -1.08 -0.43 -12.20
C LYS A 42 -1.60 0.14 -10.88
N ALA A 43 -1.77 -0.71 -9.88
CA ALA A 43 -2.16 -0.34 -8.53
C ALA A 43 -1.40 -1.21 -7.53
N PHE A 44 -1.00 -0.61 -6.41
CA PHE A 44 -0.55 -1.37 -5.26
C PHE A 44 -1.77 -1.82 -4.47
N LEU A 45 -1.87 -3.13 -4.25
CA LEU A 45 -2.70 -3.70 -3.21
C LEU A 45 -1.81 -3.90 -1.99
N ILE A 46 -2.10 -3.21 -0.89
CA ILE A 46 -1.32 -3.28 0.37
C ILE A 46 -2.28 -3.68 1.48
N TRP A 47 -1.89 -4.64 2.31
CA TRP A 47 -2.68 -5.06 3.47
C TRP A 47 -1.77 -5.46 4.62
N ILE A 48 -2.29 -5.33 5.84
CA ILE A 48 -1.60 -5.77 7.05
C ILE A 48 -2.07 -7.19 7.35
N ASP A 49 -1.15 -8.15 7.32
CA ASP A 49 -1.41 -9.49 7.85
C ASP A 49 -1.38 -9.40 9.37
N THR A 50 -2.56 -9.37 10.00
CA THR A 50 -2.70 -9.20 11.45
C THR A 50 -2.22 -10.41 12.24
N VAL A 51 -2.08 -11.59 11.61
CA VAL A 51 -1.53 -12.78 12.26
C VAL A 51 0.00 -12.67 12.35
N LYS A 52 0.64 -12.11 11.33
CA LYS A 52 2.10 -11.93 11.29
C LYS A 52 2.57 -10.58 11.82
N GLY A 53 1.71 -9.56 11.85
CA GLY A 53 2.09 -8.19 12.17
C GLY A 53 2.93 -7.52 11.07
N GLU A 54 2.80 -7.98 9.83
CA GLU A 54 3.63 -7.57 8.69
C GLU A 54 2.77 -6.99 7.57
N VAL A 55 3.34 -6.04 6.82
CA VAL A 55 2.71 -5.53 5.60
C VAL A 55 2.99 -6.47 4.43
N SER A 56 1.92 -7.01 3.87
CA SER A 56 1.94 -7.73 2.60
C SER A 56 1.44 -6.82 1.48
N TRP A 57 1.98 -7.00 0.28
CA TRP A 57 1.65 -6.13 -0.84
C TRP A 57 1.82 -6.85 -2.19
N GLN A 58 1.09 -6.37 -3.19
CA GLN A 58 1.20 -6.81 -4.58
C GLN A 58 0.99 -5.64 -5.54
N LEU A 59 1.76 -5.61 -6.62
CA LEU A 59 1.51 -4.72 -7.75
C LEU A 59 0.61 -5.41 -8.77
N ARG A 60 -0.58 -4.86 -9.01
CA ARG A 60 -1.57 -5.39 -9.97
C ARG A 60 -1.73 -4.45 -11.15
N LYS A 61 -2.02 -4.98 -12.33
CA LYS A 61 -2.55 -4.17 -13.43
C LYS A 61 -3.98 -3.78 -13.08
N ILE A 62 -4.34 -2.52 -13.29
CA ILE A 62 -5.72 -2.08 -13.28
C ILE A 62 -6.28 -2.47 -14.65
N PRO A 63 -7.36 -3.24 -14.73
CA PRO A 63 -8.00 -3.51 -16.02
C PRO A 63 -8.43 -2.18 -16.64
N ASP A 64 -8.11 -1.98 -17.92
CA ASP A 64 -8.56 -0.79 -18.64
C ASP A 64 -10.09 -0.86 -18.72
N PRO A 65 -10.83 0.17 -18.25
CA PRO A 65 -12.28 0.17 -18.34
C PRO A 65 -12.80 0.18 -19.79
N PHE A 66 -11.91 0.32 -20.78
CA PHE A 66 -12.22 0.33 -22.20
C PHE A 66 -11.63 -0.85 -23.01
N GLU A 67 -11.07 -1.88 -22.37
CA GLU A 67 -10.74 -3.18 -23.00
C GLU A 67 -11.90 -4.20 -22.91
#